data_AF-A0A351ELM9-F1
#
_entry.id   AF-A0A351ELM9-F1
#
_cell.length_a   1.000
_cell.length_b   1.000
_cell.length_c   1.000
_cell.angle_alpha   90.00
_cell.angle_beta   90.00
_cell.angle_gamma   90.00
#
_symmetry.space_group_name_H-M   'P 1'
#
loop_
_entity.id
_entity.type
_entity.pdbx_description
1 polymer ?
#
loop_
_entity_poly.entity_id
_entity_poly.type
_entity_poly.pdbx_seq_one_letter_code
_entity_poly.pdbx_strand_id
1 'polypeptide(L)'
;MVFTADGLNVAEAADGGPSFGELNLGDPSVLAEFIKLGLEEFPADKTALFLWDHGAGWPGMGPDETDGYDVLTLGEMRDGIEVGLEAAGVEKFDIIGMDACLMASYEVAHAVSGLTDYLLASEELEPGHGWDYRSLSILSDQAEVEPLELGRAIADGFENQAKEYERASDITLSLLDMAHFDDFTDVFRDILVDASDEIGLIGAEVRNASTKVPAYGKMPNPENSSHHIDLGAFVAEWYDWNPERLAQFEESLEKLVAYKIAGPKNQKSTGLSIFFPAESSYVEESLPYYRNLTQQTDIDFTQWSNFLDEYLTAGEQIQTASYPIIDQDSVVNDFDSETSEDIMISGFLEPGTYDNVAEVIMYYGVIDPADDTLYYIGEEYGAFDAETGEFGAVYDFSILSISDGEDEIYAYADLWWEYDEETNEELLFIDVPLTYVPPDEVDTDDPPHEVVLSLGVSFGEGEGEIFSEIFYQVDDYGQWSEATLNPDGYLNPLVQMWDEEAQDVYWVDSSEDTWLWADPAVLQYQFSALPSETNVMIDIEVLDFGGNSDWTSLNLSSP
;
A
#
# COMPACT_ATOMS: atom_id res chain seq x y z
N MET A 1 -21.78 -13.46 -20.47
CA MET A 1 -21.14 -14.78 -20.65
C MET A 1 -20.25 -14.96 -19.44
N VAL A 2 -20.32 -16.05 -18.69
CA VAL A 2 -19.41 -16.25 -17.55
C VAL A 2 -18.28 -17.14 -18.06
N PHE A 3 -17.06 -16.63 -18.00
CA PHE A 3 -15.87 -17.43 -18.13
C PHE A 3 -15.47 -17.76 -16.70
N THR A 4 -15.44 -19.04 -16.38
CA THR A 4 -14.88 -19.56 -15.12
C THR A 4 -13.65 -20.37 -15.48
N ALA A 5 -12.72 -20.56 -14.53
CA ALA A 5 -11.58 -21.46 -14.68
C ALA A 5 -12.03 -22.83 -15.25
N ASP A 6 -13.14 -23.39 -14.73
CA ASP A 6 -13.83 -24.61 -15.19
C ASP A 6 -14.36 -24.60 -16.67
N GLY A 7 -14.14 -23.52 -17.41
CA GLY A 7 -14.59 -23.31 -18.79
C GLY A 7 -15.83 -22.42 -18.94
N LEU A 8 -16.19 -22.17 -20.20
CA LEU A 8 -17.18 -21.17 -20.61
C LEU A 8 -18.62 -21.59 -20.26
N ASN A 9 -19.23 -20.99 -19.24
CA ASN A 9 -20.65 -21.12 -18.92
C ASN A 9 -21.42 -19.92 -19.47
N VAL A 10 -21.79 -19.99 -20.75
CA VAL A 10 -22.95 -19.23 -21.24
C VAL A 10 -24.14 -19.78 -20.47
N ALA A 11 -24.71 -19.00 -19.54
CA ALA A 11 -25.92 -19.36 -18.82
C ALA A 11 -26.92 -20.05 -19.76
N GLU A 12 -27.09 -21.36 -19.58
CA GLU A 12 -27.93 -22.25 -20.37
C GLU A 12 -27.93 -21.99 -21.89
N ALA A 13 -26.84 -22.32 -22.58
CA ALA A 13 -26.95 -22.76 -23.97
C ALA A 13 -27.73 -24.08 -24.02
N ALA A 14 -29.06 -24.00 -23.90
CA ALA A 14 -29.94 -25.02 -24.43
C ALA A 14 -29.52 -25.29 -25.89
N ASP A 15 -29.08 -26.52 -26.16
CA ASP A 15 -28.56 -27.04 -27.45
C ASP A 15 -27.07 -26.84 -27.80
N GLY A 16 -26.15 -27.11 -26.85
CA GLY A 16 -24.85 -27.70 -27.21
C GLY A 16 -23.82 -26.76 -27.86
N GLY A 17 -23.60 -25.59 -27.25
CA GLY A 17 -22.44 -24.75 -27.54
C GLY A 17 -21.09 -25.42 -27.22
N PRO A 18 -19.97 -24.90 -27.73
CA PRO A 18 -18.64 -25.47 -27.48
C PRO A 18 -18.30 -25.43 -25.97
N SER A 19 -17.84 -26.57 -25.44
CA SER A 19 -17.13 -26.63 -24.17
C SER A 19 -15.65 -26.41 -24.46
N PHE A 20 -15.13 -25.29 -23.99
CA PHE A 20 -13.70 -25.10 -23.79
C PHE A 20 -13.36 -25.87 -22.50
N GLY A 21 -12.19 -26.50 -22.43
CA GLY A 21 -11.74 -27.13 -21.17
C GLY A 21 -11.39 -26.06 -20.14
N GLU A 22 -10.59 -26.44 -19.14
CA GLU A 22 -9.91 -25.45 -18.28
C GLU A 22 -9.19 -24.42 -19.16
N LEU A 23 -9.35 -23.15 -18.84
CA LEU A 23 -8.70 -22.03 -19.52
C LEU A 23 -7.77 -21.34 -18.54
N ASN A 24 -6.60 -20.96 -19.02
CA ASN A 24 -5.70 -20.06 -18.31
C ASN A 24 -6.19 -18.62 -18.49
N LEU A 25 -6.66 -17.99 -17.42
CA LEU A 25 -7.16 -16.61 -17.43
C LEU A 25 -6.04 -15.56 -17.38
N GLY A 26 -4.81 -15.96 -17.05
CA GLY A 26 -3.59 -15.18 -17.22
C GLY A 26 -3.10 -15.09 -18.68
N ASP A 27 -3.57 -15.96 -19.59
CA ASP A 27 -3.16 -15.94 -21.01
C ASP A 27 -3.87 -14.79 -21.78
N PRO A 28 -3.13 -13.83 -22.38
CA PRO A 28 -3.71 -12.71 -23.12
C PRO A 28 -4.61 -13.14 -24.30
N SER A 29 -4.36 -14.32 -24.88
CA SER A 29 -5.16 -14.84 -25.98
C SER A 29 -6.55 -15.30 -25.53
N VAL A 30 -6.70 -15.73 -24.27
CA VAL A 30 -7.99 -16.07 -23.67
C VAL A 30 -8.80 -14.80 -23.43
N LEU A 31 -8.17 -13.74 -22.90
CA LEU A 31 -8.80 -12.42 -22.77
C LEU A 31 -9.24 -11.85 -24.13
N ALA A 32 -8.39 -11.93 -25.15
CA ALA A 32 -8.73 -11.46 -26.49
C ALA A 32 -9.96 -12.19 -27.06
N GLU A 33 -10.04 -13.52 -26.92
CA GLU A 33 -11.19 -14.29 -27.39
C GLU A 33 -12.44 -14.00 -26.54
N PHE A 34 -12.32 -13.78 -25.22
CA PHE A 34 -13.41 -13.31 -24.36
C PHE A 34 -14.03 -12.02 -24.90
N ILE A 35 -13.19 -11.01 -25.13
CA ILE A 35 -13.61 -9.67 -25.56
C ILE A 35 -14.29 -9.75 -26.92
N LYS A 36 -13.63 -10.42 -27.88
CA LYS A 36 -14.15 -10.60 -29.23
C LYS A 36 -15.52 -11.28 -29.21
N LEU A 37 -15.65 -12.42 -28.52
CA LEU A 37 -16.91 -13.16 -28.45
C LEU A 37 -18.03 -12.33 -27.81
N GLY A 38 -17.72 -11.61 -26.72
CA GLY A 38 -18.69 -10.74 -26.04
C GLY A 38 -19.21 -9.64 -26.95
N LEU A 39 -18.31 -8.94 -27.65
CA LEU A 39 -18.65 -7.82 -28.53
C LEU A 39 -19.35 -8.26 -29.83
N GLU A 40 -18.98 -9.42 -30.41
CA GLU A 40 -19.63 -9.94 -31.62
C GLU A 40 -21.06 -10.46 -31.36
N GLU A 41 -21.29 -11.12 -30.21
CA GLU A 41 -22.59 -11.69 -29.86
C GLU A 41 -23.56 -10.63 -29.31
N PHE A 42 -23.04 -9.62 -28.60
CA PHE A 42 -23.82 -8.58 -27.95
C PHE A 42 -23.38 -7.17 -28.40
N PRO A 43 -23.57 -6.80 -29.67
CA PRO A 43 -23.20 -5.47 -30.15
C PRO A 43 -24.01 -4.38 -29.43
N ALA A 44 -23.33 -3.36 -28.94
CA ALA A 44 -23.90 -2.24 -28.22
C ALA A 44 -23.30 -0.91 -28.69
N ASP A 45 -24.00 0.19 -28.44
CA ASP A 45 -23.49 1.55 -28.74
C ASP A 45 -22.39 1.98 -27.75
N LYS A 46 -22.42 1.43 -26.52
CA LYS A 46 -21.42 1.62 -25.47
C LYS A 46 -21.10 0.29 -24.82
N THR A 47 -19.84 0.08 -24.44
CA THR A 47 -19.33 -1.20 -23.93
C THR A 47 -18.41 -0.97 -22.74
N ALA A 48 -18.48 -1.86 -21.76
CA ALA A 48 -17.59 -1.85 -20.60
C ALA A 48 -16.98 -3.24 -20.39
N LEU A 49 -15.73 -3.27 -19.96
CA LEU A 49 -15.01 -4.46 -19.52
C LEU A 49 -14.72 -4.32 -18.02
N PHE A 50 -15.10 -5.32 -17.23
CA PHE A 50 -14.76 -5.41 -15.83
C PHE A 50 -13.89 -6.64 -15.61
N LEU A 51 -12.71 -6.44 -15.02
CA LEU A 51 -11.81 -7.50 -14.56
C LEU A 51 -11.90 -7.55 -13.03
N TRP A 52 -12.10 -8.74 -12.47
CA TRP A 52 -12.32 -8.98 -11.05
C TRP A 52 -11.37 -10.05 -10.57
N ASP A 53 -10.50 -9.73 -9.63
CA ASP A 53 -9.62 -10.66 -8.89
C ASP A 53 -8.71 -9.91 -7.89
N HIS A 54 -7.65 -10.54 -7.40
CA HIS A 54 -6.50 -9.88 -6.80
C HIS A 54 -5.70 -9.04 -7.80
N GLY A 55 -5.04 -8.00 -7.30
CA GLY A 55 -4.20 -7.10 -8.09
C GLY A 55 -2.94 -6.70 -7.33
N ALA A 56 -1.93 -6.25 -8.07
CA ALA A 56 -0.65 -5.81 -7.52
C ALA A 56 -0.14 -4.48 -8.13
N GLY A 57 -0.96 -3.80 -8.95
CA GLY A 57 -0.55 -2.62 -9.70
C GLY A 57 0.31 -2.98 -10.92
N TRP A 58 1.56 -2.53 -10.96
CA TRP A 58 2.46 -2.77 -12.11
C TRP A 58 2.78 -4.24 -12.45
N PRO A 59 2.82 -5.21 -11.50
CA PRO A 59 3.03 -6.61 -11.83
C PRO A 59 1.86 -7.22 -12.64
N GLY A 60 0.63 -6.72 -12.45
CA GLY A 60 -0.57 -7.23 -13.10
C GLY A 60 -1.68 -7.59 -12.10
N MET A 61 -2.63 -8.40 -12.56
CA MET A 61 -3.77 -8.87 -11.76
C MET A 61 -4.25 -10.26 -12.19
N GLY A 62 -5.07 -10.89 -11.37
CA GLY A 62 -5.79 -12.13 -11.71
C GLY A 62 -4.90 -13.36 -11.79
N PRO A 63 -4.29 -13.80 -10.68
CA PRO A 63 -3.55 -15.05 -10.64
C PRO A 63 -4.48 -16.25 -10.90
N ASP A 64 -4.21 -17.04 -11.94
CA ASP A 64 -4.95 -18.28 -12.21
C ASP A 64 -4.36 -19.45 -11.41
N GLU A 65 -4.97 -19.78 -10.27
CA GLU A 65 -4.45 -20.81 -9.35
C GLU A 65 -4.47 -22.22 -9.97
N THR A 66 -5.21 -22.40 -11.07
CA THR A 66 -5.31 -23.69 -11.78
C THR A 66 -4.22 -23.89 -12.83
N ASP A 67 -3.54 -22.81 -13.25
CA ASP A 67 -2.41 -22.86 -14.19
C ASP A 67 -1.10 -22.29 -13.59
N GLY A 68 -0.88 -22.58 -12.31
CA GLY A 68 0.37 -22.23 -11.63
C GLY A 68 0.45 -20.76 -11.24
N TYR A 69 -0.70 -20.14 -10.97
CA TYR A 69 -0.85 -18.74 -10.58
C TYR A 69 -0.32 -17.80 -11.68
N ASP A 70 -0.63 -18.13 -12.93
CA ASP A 70 -0.30 -17.27 -14.06
C ASP A 70 -1.09 -15.97 -13.94
N VAL A 71 -0.39 -14.83 -13.96
CA VAL A 71 -0.97 -13.50 -13.76
C VAL A 71 -1.06 -12.82 -15.10
N LEU A 72 -2.17 -12.10 -15.34
CA LEU A 72 -2.27 -11.23 -16.50
C LEU A 72 -1.41 -9.98 -16.28
N THR A 73 -0.17 -10.00 -16.78
CA THR A 73 0.73 -8.84 -16.67
C THR A 73 0.19 -7.64 -17.44
N LEU A 74 0.64 -6.42 -17.14
CA LEU A 74 0.17 -5.22 -17.86
C LEU A 74 0.41 -5.27 -19.38
N GLY A 75 1.53 -5.88 -19.81
CA GLY A 75 1.82 -6.12 -21.23
C GLY A 75 0.79 -7.05 -21.88
N GLU A 76 0.52 -8.18 -21.22
CA GLU A 76 -0.44 -9.17 -21.68
C GLU A 76 -1.87 -8.63 -21.65
N MET A 77 -2.24 -7.86 -20.63
CA MET A 77 -3.53 -7.19 -20.54
C MET A 77 -3.75 -6.25 -21.73
N ARG A 78 -2.77 -5.39 -22.04
CA ARG A 78 -2.82 -4.49 -23.20
C ARG A 78 -2.98 -5.28 -24.50
N ASP A 79 -2.12 -6.28 -24.72
CA ASP A 79 -2.13 -7.12 -25.92
C ASP A 79 -3.47 -7.85 -26.09
N GLY A 80 -3.98 -8.45 -25.01
CA GLY A 80 -5.25 -9.18 -25.01
C GLY A 80 -6.44 -8.28 -25.33
N ILE A 81 -6.49 -7.09 -24.72
CA ILE A 81 -7.54 -6.10 -24.95
C ILE A 81 -7.49 -5.57 -26.39
N GLU A 82 -6.31 -5.16 -26.86
CA GLU A 82 -6.13 -4.63 -28.21
C GLU A 82 -6.52 -5.65 -29.28
N VAL A 83 -6.02 -6.89 -29.17
CA VAL A 83 -6.34 -7.97 -30.13
C VAL A 83 -7.83 -8.31 -30.12
N GLY A 84 -8.46 -8.32 -28.94
CA GLY A 84 -9.90 -8.57 -28.81
C GLY A 84 -10.75 -7.48 -29.47
N LEU A 85 -10.42 -6.22 -29.22
CA LEU A 85 -11.09 -5.05 -29.80
C LEU A 85 -10.92 -5.00 -31.33
N GLU A 86 -9.70 -5.19 -31.82
CA GLU A 86 -9.39 -5.24 -33.26
C GLU A 86 -10.19 -6.34 -33.97
N ALA A 87 -10.28 -7.52 -33.35
CA ALA A 87 -11.00 -8.65 -33.92
C ALA A 87 -12.52 -8.41 -33.97
N ALA A 88 -13.08 -7.71 -32.98
CA ALA A 88 -14.49 -7.30 -32.96
C ALA A 88 -14.79 -6.07 -33.84
N GLY A 89 -13.76 -5.34 -34.27
CA GLY A 89 -13.92 -4.08 -35.00
C GLY A 89 -14.44 -2.93 -34.13
N VAL A 90 -14.12 -2.95 -32.84
CA VAL A 90 -14.41 -1.89 -31.87
C VAL A 90 -13.11 -1.12 -31.59
N GLU A 91 -13.19 0.20 -31.50
CA GLU A 91 -11.99 1.05 -31.32
C GLU A 91 -11.46 1.01 -29.88
N LYS A 92 -12.37 1.11 -28.90
CA LYS A 92 -12.07 1.12 -27.47
C LYS A 92 -13.32 0.82 -26.64
N PHE A 93 -13.14 0.49 -25.37
CA PHE A 93 -14.22 0.42 -24.40
C PHE A 93 -14.60 1.80 -23.86
N ASP A 94 -15.85 2.01 -23.49
CA ASP A 94 -16.26 3.22 -22.79
C ASP A 94 -15.77 3.22 -21.33
N ILE A 95 -15.69 2.04 -20.71
CA ILE A 95 -15.11 1.84 -19.38
C ILE A 95 -14.29 0.55 -19.37
N ILE A 96 -13.07 0.61 -18.86
CA ILE A 96 -12.39 -0.55 -18.26
C ILE A 96 -12.45 -0.33 -16.75
N GLY A 97 -12.96 -1.31 -16.03
CA GLY A 97 -12.92 -1.31 -14.57
C GLY A 97 -12.16 -2.51 -14.03
N MET A 98 -11.40 -2.29 -12.97
CA MET A 98 -10.59 -3.30 -12.29
C MET A 98 -11.02 -3.32 -10.82
N ASP A 99 -11.87 -4.29 -10.48
CA ASP A 99 -12.32 -4.61 -9.12
C ASP A 99 -11.23 -5.51 -8.51
N ALA A 100 -10.11 -4.86 -8.20
CA ALA A 100 -8.85 -5.45 -7.80
C ALA A 100 -7.93 -4.41 -7.14
N CYS A 101 -7.10 -4.87 -6.21
CA CYS A 101 -6.20 -4.03 -5.42
C CYS A 101 -5.15 -3.29 -6.29
N LEU A 102 -4.82 -2.05 -5.90
CA LEU A 102 -3.69 -1.27 -6.44
C LEU A 102 -3.76 -0.91 -7.93
N MET A 103 -4.89 -1.12 -8.60
CA MET A 103 -5.01 -0.97 -10.05
C MET A 103 -5.18 0.48 -10.54
N ALA A 104 -5.43 1.46 -9.68
CA ALA A 104 -5.41 2.89 -10.04
C ALA A 104 -4.00 3.46 -9.95
N SER A 105 -3.06 2.81 -10.65
CA SER A 105 -1.68 3.26 -10.73
C SER A 105 -1.40 3.94 -12.08
N TYR A 106 -0.40 4.82 -12.12
CA TYR A 106 0.07 5.46 -13.34
C TYR A 106 0.51 4.43 -14.40
N GLU A 107 1.14 3.33 -13.97
CA GLU A 107 1.56 2.22 -14.82
C GLU A 107 0.37 1.51 -15.48
N VAL A 108 -0.69 1.23 -14.70
CA VAL A 108 -1.92 0.60 -15.20
C VAL A 108 -2.65 1.54 -16.16
N ALA A 109 -2.80 2.81 -15.80
CA ALA A 109 -3.40 3.83 -16.67
C ALA A 109 -2.66 3.94 -18.01
N HIS A 110 -1.33 3.85 -17.99
CA HIS A 110 -0.52 3.80 -19.20
C HIS A 110 -0.76 2.52 -20.03
N ALA A 111 -0.85 1.36 -19.37
CA ALA A 111 -1.09 0.08 -20.04
C ALA A 111 -2.41 0.08 -20.84
N VAL A 112 -3.46 0.66 -20.29
CA VAL A 112 -4.78 0.76 -20.94
C VAL A 112 -5.00 2.04 -21.77
N SER A 113 -4.00 2.93 -21.83
CA SER A 113 -4.10 4.17 -22.61
C SER A 113 -4.38 3.89 -24.09
N GLY A 114 -5.41 4.55 -24.62
CA GLY A 114 -5.94 4.35 -25.98
C GLY A 114 -6.96 3.22 -26.11
N LEU A 115 -7.13 2.36 -25.09
CA LEU A 115 -8.05 1.22 -25.10
C LEU A 115 -9.38 1.49 -24.38
N THR A 116 -9.48 2.61 -23.66
CA THR A 116 -10.73 3.03 -23.02
C THR A 116 -10.94 4.55 -22.95
N ASP A 117 -12.19 4.99 -22.77
CA ASP A 117 -12.54 6.36 -22.40
C ASP A 117 -12.40 6.61 -20.89
N TYR A 118 -12.74 5.64 -20.05
CA TYR A 118 -12.63 5.74 -18.60
C TYR A 118 -11.97 4.51 -17.97
N LEU A 119 -11.05 4.73 -17.02
CA LEU A 119 -10.54 3.69 -16.14
C LEU A 119 -11.18 3.84 -14.76
N LEU A 120 -11.76 2.77 -14.21
CA LEU A 120 -12.27 2.71 -12.84
C LEU A 120 -11.44 1.72 -12.02
N ALA A 121 -10.70 2.17 -11.02
CA ALA A 121 -9.81 1.32 -10.24
C ALA A 121 -9.47 1.92 -8.86
N SER A 122 -8.93 1.11 -7.94
CA SER A 122 -8.52 1.52 -6.60
C SER A 122 -7.01 1.77 -6.50
N GLU A 123 -6.61 2.82 -5.79
CA GLU A 123 -5.19 3.07 -5.47
C GLU A 123 -4.70 2.14 -4.37
N GLU A 124 -5.63 1.68 -3.53
CA GLU A 124 -5.40 0.87 -2.33
C GLU A 124 -5.92 -0.56 -2.53
N LEU A 125 -5.78 -1.37 -1.49
CA LEU A 125 -6.47 -2.63 -1.34
C LEU A 125 -7.99 -2.44 -1.32
N GLU A 126 -8.70 -3.36 -1.97
CA GLU A 126 -10.16 -3.39 -1.94
C GLU A 126 -10.65 -4.42 -0.91
N PRO A 127 -11.73 -4.14 -0.15
CA PRO A 127 -12.35 -5.12 0.73
C PRO A 127 -12.78 -6.37 -0.04
N GLY A 128 -12.72 -7.54 0.59
CA GLY A 128 -13.00 -8.84 -0.04
C GLY A 128 -14.44 -9.00 -0.55
N HIS A 129 -15.35 -8.07 -0.24
CA HIS A 129 -16.68 -8.04 -0.83
C HIS A 129 -16.72 -7.52 -2.29
N GLY A 130 -15.62 -6.91 -2.78
CA GLY A 130 -15.51 -6.31 -4.11
C GLY A 130 -16.48 -5.15 -4.34
N TRP A 131 -16.78 -4.83 -5.59
CA TRP A 131 -17.72 -3.75 -5.91
C TRP A 131 -19.19 -4.11 -5.70
N ASP A 132 -20.02 -3.09 -5.44
CA ASP A 132 -21.47 -3.27 -5.39
C ASP A 132 -22.10 -3.33 -6.79
N TYR A 133 -22.14 -4.53 -7.38
CA TYR A 133 -22.76 -4.77 -8.67
C TYR A 133 -24.28 -4.46 -8.73
N ARG A 134 -24.95 -4.16 -7.60
CA ARG A 134 -26.32 -3.63 -7.62
C ARG A 134 -26.39 -2.26 -8.30
N SER A 135 -25.28 -1.51 -8.35
CA SER A 135 -25.17 -0.24 -9.07
C SER A 135 -25.45 -0.36 -10.56
N LEU A 136 -25.25 -1.54 -11.17
CA LEU A 136 -25.60 -1.80 -12.58
C LEU A 136 -27.12 -1.71 -12.85
N SER A 137 -27.96 -1.66 -11.82
CA SER A 137 -29.41 -1.45 -11.96
C SER A 137 -29.77 -0.14 -12.68
N ILE A 138 -28.87 0.85 -12.67
CA ILE A 138 -29.03 2.09 -13.43
C ILE A 138 -29.26 1.85 -14.93
N LEU A 139 -28.65 0.79 -15.49
CA LEU A 139 -28.79 0.39 -16.90
C LEU A 139 -30.20 -0.13 -17.24
N SER A 140 -30.96 -0.57 -16.24
CA SER A 140 -32.37 -1.00 -16.42
C SER A 140 -33.36 0.14 -16.19
N ASP A 141 -32.99 1.12 -15.38
CA ASP A 141 -33.86 2.23 -14.98
C ASP A 141 -33.83 3.41 -15.95
N GLN A 142 -32.73 3.55 -16.70
CA GLN A 142 -32.52 4.62 -17.67
C GLN A 142 -32.35 4.07 -19.10
N ALA A 143 -32.86 4.80 -20.09
CA ALA A 143 -32.79 4.38 -21.49
C ALA A 143 -31.41 4.62 -22.13
N GLU A 144 -30.64 5.54 -21.57
CA GLU A 144 -29.31 5.95 -22.03
C GLU A 144 -28.52 6.37 -20.78
N VAL A 145 -27.41 5.70 -20.50
CA VAL A 145 -26.52 5.98 -19.37
C VAL A 145 -25.17 6.41 -19.94
N GLU A 146 -24.63 7.52 -19.44
CA GLU A 146 -23.28 7.95 -19.81
C GLU A 146 -22.22 7.16 -19.03
N PRO A 147 -21.05 6.85 -19.63
CA PRO A 147 -19.99 6.09 -18.96
C PRO A 147 -19.58 6.70 -17.61
N LEU A 148 -19.45 8.04 -17.57
CA LEU A 148 -19.20 8.79 -16.34
C LEU A 148 -20.29 8.60 -15.27
N GLU A 149 -21.55 8.47 -15.67
CA GLU A 149 -22.67 8.24 -14.72
C GLU A 149 -22.64 6.81 -14.19
N LEU A 150 -22.33 5.83 -15.04
CA LEU A 150 -22.17 4.43 -14.63
C LEU A 150 -20.98 4.26 -13.66
N GLY A 151 -19.81 4.81 -14.00
CA GLY A 151 -18.62 4.72 -13.16
C GLY A 151 -18.84 5.37 -11.78
N ARG A 152 -19.49 6.54 -11.73
CA ARG A 152 -19.90 7.18 -10.46
C ARG A 152 -20.85 6.33 -9.65
N ALA A 153 -21.86 5.73 -10.29
CA ALA A 153 -22.80 4.86 -9.59
C ALA A 153 -22.13 3.62 -9.00
N ILE A 154 -21.13 3.04 -9.68
CA ILE A 154 -20.34 1.93 -9.15
C ILE A 154 -19.52 2.42 -7.95
N ALA A 155 -18.80 3.55 -8.08
CA ALA A 155 -17.99 4.07 -7.00
C ALA A 155 -18.79 4.44 -5.74
N ASP A 156 -19.93 5.10 -5.92
CA ASP A 156 -20.86 5.40 -4.82
C ASP A 156 -21.43 4.10 -4.20
N GLY A 157 -21.73 3.09 -5.01
CA GLY A 157 -22.20 1.79 -4.53
C GLY A 157 -21.17 1.09 -3.67
N PHE A 158 -19.92 1.06 -4.14
CA PHE A 158 -18.77 0.52 -3.41
C PHE A 158 -18.55 1.23 -2.08
N GLU A 159 -18.53 2.57 -2.06
CA GLU A 159 -18.37 3.35 -0.82
C GLU A 159 -19.49 3.05 0.19
N ASN A 160 -20.74 3.04 -0.28
CA ASN A 160 -21.89 2.77 0.59
C ASN A 160 -21.89 1.33 1.13
N GLN A 161 -21.46 0.37 0.30
CA GLN A 161 -21.34 -1.02 0.70
C GLN A 161 -20.22 -1.20 1.75
N ALA A 162 -19.06 -0.58 1.54
CA ALA A 162 -17.97 -0.60 2.51
C ALA A 162 -18.39 0.02 3.84
N LYS A 163 -19.18 1.11 3.83
CA LYS A 163 -19.78 1.69 5.05
C LYS A 163 -20.76 0.72 5.74
N GLU A 164 -21.56 -0.03 4.97
CA GLU A 164 -22.49 -1.04 5.52
C GLU A 164 -21.76 -2.21 6.19
N TYR A 165 -20.57 -2.55 5.69
CA TYR A 165 -19.73 -3.63 6.22
C TYR A 165 -18.65 -3.18 7.20
N GLU A 166 -18.60 -1.90 7.57
CA GLU A 166 -17.58 -1.34 8.48
C GLU A 166 -16.15 -1.51 7.92
N ARG A 167 -16.00 -1.39 6.60
CA ARG A 167 -14.75 -1.49 5.83
C ARG A 167 -14.36 -0.23 5.08
N ALA A 168 -15.01 0.89 5.39
CA ALA A 168 -14.83 2.14 4.65
C ALA A 168 -13.54 2.90 4.98
N SER A 169 -12.74 2.46 5.95
CA SER A 169 -11.53 3.17 6.41
C SER A 169 -10.49 3.33 5.31
N ASP A 170 -10.18 2.22 4.64
CA ASP A 170 -8.98 2.12 3.80
C ASP A 170 -9.32 2.25 2.31
N ILE A 171 -10.60 2.30 1.95
CA ILE A 171 -11.00 2.25 0.54
C ILE A 171 -10.52 3.47 -0.24
N THR A 172 -10.14 3.24 -1.48
CA THR A 172 -10.09 4.27 -2.53
C THR A 172 -10.77 3.72 -3.77
N LEU A 173 -11.30 4.58 -4.63
CA LEU A 173 -11.76 4.18 -5.96
C LEU A 173 -11.87 5.44 -6.82
N SER A 174 -11.16 5.46 -7.95
CA SER A 174 -11.09 6.61 -8.84
C SER A 174 -11.57 6.25 -10.25
N LEU A 175 -12.23 7.21 -10.88
CA LEU A 175 -12.66 7.16 -12.28
C LEU A 175 -11.83 8.17 -13.07
N LEU A 176 -10.89 7.68 -13.86
CA LEU A 176 -9.99 8.48 -14.68
C LEU A 176 -10.60 8.71 -16.07
N ASP A 177 -10.67 9.96 -16.52
CA ASP A 177 -11.00 10.34 -17.90
C ASP A 177 -9.75 10.25 -18.77
N MET A 178 -9.63 9.14 -19.50
CA MET A 178 -8.44 8.82 -20.27
C MET A 178 -8.22 9.76 -21.47
N ALA A 179 -9.18 10.61 -21.81
CA ALA A 179 -8.98 11.67 -22.79
C ALA A 179 -7.98 12.75 -22.31
N HIS A 180 -7.72 12.82 -21.01
CA HIS A 180 -6.80 13.77 -20.38
C HIS A 180 -5.46 13.15 -19.97
N PHE A 181 -5.26 11.85 -20.18
CA PHE A 181 -4.06 11.14 -19.72
C PHE A 181 -2.78 11.59 -20.43
N ASP A 182 -2.82 11.85 -21.74
CA ASP A 182 -1.66 12.35 -22.50
C ASP A 182 -1.24 13.75 -22.02
N ASP A 183 -2.19 14.65 -21.79
CA ASP A 183 -1.93 16.01 -21.29
C ASP A 183 -1.34 15.96 -19.87
N PHE A 184 -1.86 15.10 -19.01
CA PHE A 184 -1.31 14.84 -17.67
C PHE A 184 0.13 14.32 -17.75
N THR A 185 0.35 13.28 -18.56
CA THR A 185 1.67 12.64 -18.76
C THR A 185 2.70 13.62 -19.31
N ASP A 186 2.29 14.51 -20.22
CA ASP A 186 3.17 15.54 -20.76
C ASP A 186 3.66 16.53 -19.68
N VAL A 187 2.77 16.94 -18.77
CA VAL A 187 3.13 17.85 -17.65
C VAL A 187 3.96 17.11 -16.61
N PHE A 188 3.59 15.88 -16.27
CA PHE A 188 4.35 15.05 -15.32
C PHE A 188 5.76 14.78 -15.83
N ARG A 189 5.93 14.45 -17.12
CA ARG A 189 7.24 14.33 -17.75
C ARG A 189 8.08 15.59 -17.57
N ASP A 190 7.51 16.77 -17.77
CA ASP A 190 8.27 18.01 -17.64
C ASP A 190 8.75 18.23 -16.19
N ILE A 191 7.97 17.82 -15.19
CA ILE A 191 8.39 17.80 -13.77
C ILE A 191 9.59 16.87 -13.59
N LEU A 192 9.50 15.64 -14.09
CA LEU A 192 10.57 14.65 -13.98
C LEU A 192 11.86 15.12 -14.67
N VAL A 193 11.76 15.75 -15.84
CA VAL A 193 12.91 16.33 -16.55
C VAL A 193 13.54 17.48 -15.76
N ASP A 194 12.73 18.36 -15.17
CA ASP A 194 13.23 19.45 -14.34
C ASP A 194 13.93 18.92 -13.07
N ALA A 195 13.50 17.77 -12.55
CA ALA A 195 14.02 17.14 -11.34
C ALA A 195 15.28 16.28 -11.56
N SER A 196 15.35 15.53 -12.67
CA SER A 196 16.48 14.66 -13.02
C SER A 196 17.82 15.38 -13.06
N ASP A 197 17.86 16.65 -13.47
CA ASP A 197 19.10 17.45 -13.51
C ASP A 197 19.66 17.74 -12.10
N GLU A 198 18.86 17.59 -11.04
CA GLU A 198 19.17 17.99 -9.67
C GLU A 198 18.97 16.83 -8.65
N ILE A 199 18.85 15.57 -9.09
CA ILE A 199 18.43 14.44 -8.23
C ILE A 199 19.28 14.28 -6.96
N GLY A 200 20.59 14.54 -7.05
CA GLY A 200 21.49 14.48 -5.89
C GLY A 200 21.35 15.65 -4.91
N LEU A 201 20.54 16.67 -5.22
CA LEU A 201 20.18 17.77 -4.34
C LEU A 201 18.76 17.66 -3.79
N ILE A 202 17.88 16.92 -4.47
CA ILE A 202 16.46 16.80 -4.09
C ILE A 202 16.10 15.41 -3.54
N GLY A 203 17.01 14.44 -3.57
CA GLY A 203 16.72 13.05 -3.18
C GLY A 203 16.20 12.92 -1.75
N ALA A 204 16.74 13.74 -0.83
CA ALA A 204 16.27 13.81 0.55
C ALA A 204 14.82 14.30 0.65
N GLU A 205 14.50 15.38 -0.06
CA GLU A 205 13.14 15.93 -0.13
C GLU A 205 12.18 14.96 -0.80
N VAL A 206 12.60 14.25 -1.84
CA VAL A 206 11.81 13.23 -2.53
C VAL A 206 11.47 12.08 -1.59
N ARG A 207 12.46 11.51 -0.88
CA ARG A 207 12.17 10.43 0.08
C ARG A 207 11.32 10.90 1.24
N ASN A 208 11.63 12.08 1.80
CA ASN A 208 10.83 12.67 2.87
C ASN A 208 9.37 12.92 2.46
N ALA A 209 9.13 13.33 1.21
CA ALA A 209 7.77 13.46 0.69
C ALA A 209 7.04 12.12 0.64
N SER A 210 7.72 11.01 0.30
CA SER A 210 7.07 9.69 0.27
C SER A 210 6.57 9.20 1.64
N THR A 211 7.11 9.69 2.75
CA THR A 211 6.65 9.31 4.10
C THR A 211 5.48 10.16 4.62
N LYS A 212 5.09 11.21 3.89
CA LYS A 212 4.03 12.17 4.28
C LYS A 212 2.72 11.98 3.52
N VAL A 213 2.70 11.06 2.56
CA VAL A 213 1.60 10.83 1.65
C VAL A 213 1.05 9.42 1.84
N PRO A 214 -0.22 9.16 1.42
CA PRO A 214 -0.75 7.81 1.47
C PRO A 214 0.16 6.82 0.76
N ALA A 215 0.47 5.74 1.46
CA ALA A 215 1.17 4.57 0.94
C ALA A 215 0.18 3.41 0.95
N TYR A 216 0.12 2.68 -0.16
CA TYR A 216 -0.88 1.66 -0.43
C TYR A 216 -0.23 0.27 -0.41
N GLY A 217 -0.91 -0.72 0.16
CA GLY A 217 -0.33 -2.03 0.43
C GLY A 217 0.99 -1.92 1.20
N LYS A 218 0.99 -1.18 2.32
CA LYS A 218 2.14 -1.03 3.22
C LYS A 218 2.20 -2.25 4.17
N MET A 219 3.40 -2.77 4.39
CA MET A 219 3.71 -3.75 5.43
C MET A 219 4.72 -3.15 6.43
N PRO A 220 4.65 -3.51 7.73
CA PRO A 220 5.71 -3.17 8.69
C PRO A 220 7.09 -3.72 8.29
N ASN A 221 7.14 -4.81 7.52
CA ASN A 221 8.35 -5.20 6.80
C ASN A 221 8.37 -4.50 5.42
N PRO A 222 9.24 -3.50 5.17
CA PRO A 222 9.25 -2.77 3.91
C PRO A 222 9.47 -3.66 2.68
N GLU A 223 10.23 -4.75 2.79
CA GLU A 223 10.49 -5.70 1.68
C GLU A 223 9.21 -6.39 1.17
N ASN A 224 8.17 -6.46 2.02
CA ASN A 224 6.89 -7.08 1.69
C ASN A 224 5.84 -6.05 1.24
N SER A 225 6.20 -4.76 1.16
CA SER A 225 5.27 -3.69 0.75
C SER A 225 5.08 -3.65 -0.76
N SER A 226 3.96 -3.09 -1.22
CA SER A 226 3.70 -2.89 -2.65
C SER A 226 4.50 -1.73 -3.26
N HIS A 227 4.96 -0.81 -2.39
CA HIS A 227 5.64 0.45 -2.74
C HIS A 227 4.85 1.36 -3.68
N HIS A 228 3.52 1.36 -3.59
CA HIS A 228 2.70 2.37 -4.24
C HIS A 228 2.43 3.52 -3.28
N ILE A 229 2.61 4.75 -3.78
CA ILE A 229 2.26 5.98 -3.05
C ILE A 229 1.35 6.85 -3.90
N ASP A 230 0.62 7.76 -3.26
CA ASP A 230 -0.20 8.73 -3.96
C ASP A 230 0.62 9.67 -4.85
N LEU A 231 0.41 9.63 -6.17
CA LEU A 231 1.23 10.40 -7.11
C LEU A 231 1.02 11.92 -6.98
N GLY A 232 -0.24 12.34 -6.84
CA GLY A 232 -0.58 13.76 -6.79
C GLY A 232 -0.05 14.44 -5.54
N ALA A 233 -0.32 13.85 -4.38
CA ALA A 233 0.17 14.32 -3.09
C ALA A 233 1.69 14.25 -3.03
N PHE A 234 2.30 13.17 -3.53
CA PHE A 234 3.74 13.02 -3.57
C PHE A 234 4.43 14.16 -4.32
N VAL A 235 4.00 14.43 -5.56
CA VAL A 235 4.57 15.52 -6.35
C VAL A 235 4.34 16.88 -5.69
N ALA A 236 3.19 17.10 -5.06
CA ALA A 236 2.90 18.34 -4.35
C ALA A 236 3.84 18.59 -3.15
N GLU A 237 4.23 17.52 -2.44
CA GLU A 237 5.10 17.63 -1.26
C GLU A 237 6.55 18.01 -1.60
N TRP A 238 7.15 17.46 -2.67
CA TRP A 238 8.57 17.73 -2.98
C TRP A 238 8.81 18.77 -4.10
N TYR A 239 7.80 19.11 -4.90
CA TYR A 239 7.95 19.98 -6.09
C TYR A 239 7.48 21.43 -5.86
N ASP A 240 7.21 21.83 -4.62
CA ASP A 240 6.63 23.13 -4.24
C ASP A 240 7.48 24.36 -4.64
N TRP A 241 8.78 24.15 -4.86
CA TRP A 241 9.74 25.17 -5.28
C TRP A 241 9.44 25.76 -6.67
N ASN A 242 8.65 25.06 -7.51
CA ASN A 242 8.17 25.55 -8.80
C ASN A 242 6.62 25.60 -8.84
N PRO A 243 6.00 26.58 -8.17
CA PRO A 243 4.55 26.62 -7.99
C PRO A 243 3.77 26.83 -9.30
N GLU A 244 4.37 27.39 -10.35
CA GLU A 244 3.72 27.56 -11.64
C GLU A 244 3.54 26.22 -12.36
N ARG A 245 4.55 25.35 -12.32
CA ARG A 245 4.45 24.02 -12.93
C ARG A 245 3.70 23.05 -12.03
N LEU A 246 3.86 23.13 -10.72
CA LEU A 246 3.04 22.35 -9.78
C LEU A 246 1.54 22.61 -10.02
N ALA A 247 1.13 23.88 -10.14
CA ALA A 247 -0.27 24.20 -10.45
C ALA A 247 -0.74 23.66 -11.80
N GLN A 248 0.13 23.54 -12.81
CA GLN A 248 -0.21 22.92 -14.09
C GLN A 248 -0.43 21.41 -13.96
N PHE A 249 0.38 20.76 -13.11
CA PHE A 249 0.25 19.34 -12.80
C PHE A 249 -1.01 19.06 -12.00
N GLU A 250 -1.29 19.85 -10.97
CA GLU A 250 -2.54 19.74 -10.20
C GLU A 250 -3.77 19.96 -11.10
N GLU A 251 -3.74 20.95 -12.00
CA GLU A 251 -4.84 21.21 -12.96
C GLU A 251 -5.00 20.08 -13.99
N SER A 252 -3.91 19.43 -14.42
CA SER A 252 -4.01 18.29 -15.35
C SER A 252 -4.50 17.03 -14.64
N LEU A 253 -4.08 16.80 -13.39
CA LEU A 253 -4.57 15.70 -12.55
C LEU A 253 -6.05 15.87 -12.21
N GLU A 254 -6.52 17.07 -11.87
CA GLU A 254 -7.95 17.35 -11.62
C GLU A 254 -8.82 17.07 -12.86
N LYS A 255 -8.28 17.26 -14.06
CA LYS A 255 -8.98 16.90 -15.31
C LYS A 255 -8.98 15.40 -15.57
N LEU A 256 -7.88 14.71 -15.23
CA LEU A 256 -7.76 13.26 -15.36
C LEU A 256 -8.69 12.56 -14.38
N VAL A 257 -8.73 12.96 -13.11
CA VAL A 257 -9.55 12.31 -12.07
C VAL A 257 -10.97 12.87 -12.09
N ALA A 258 -11.82 12.31 -12.96
CA ALA A 258 -13.19 12.78 -13.16
C ALA A 258 -14.12 12.51 -11.97
N TYR A 259 -13.79 11.52 -11.15
CA TYR A 259 -14.45 11.22 -9.89
C TYR A 259 -13.53 10.38 -9.00
N LYS A 260 -13.67 10.50 -7.68
CA LYS A 260 -13.02 9.60 -6.72
C LYS A 260 -13.81 9.52 -5.42
N ILE A 261 -13.61 8.43 -4.70
CA ILE A 261 -13.96 8.28 -3.29
C ILE A 261 -12.70 7.90 -2.51
N ALA A 262 -12.68 8.22 -1.21
CA ALA A 262 -11.62 7.82 -0.30
C ALA A 262 -12.18 7.63 1.10
N GLY A 263 -11.65 6.63 1.81
CA GLY A 263 -11.91 6.37 3.21
C GLY A 263 -11.13 7.32 4.14
N PRO A 264 -11.46 7.35 5.44
CA PRO A 264 -10.75 8.11 6.46
C PRO A 264 -9.22 7.98 6.46
N LYS A 265 -8.66 6.78 6.21
CA LYS A 265 -7.20 6.56 6.13
C LYS A 265 -6.56 7.28 4.95
N ASN A 266 -7.32 7.42 3.87
CA ASN A 266 -6.84 7.76 2.54
C ASN A 266 -7.40 9.12 2.05
N GLN A 267 -7.75 10.04 2.94
CA GLN A 267 -8.34 11.33 2.54
C GLN A 267 -7.42 12.20 1.66
N LYS A 268 -6.10 12.04 1.81
CA LYS A 268 -5.09 12.72 0.98
C LYS A 268 -4.94 12.10 -0.41
N SER A 269 -5.52 10.92 -0.67
CA SER A 269 -5.42 10.23 -1.96
C SER A 269 -5.99 11.09 -3.07
N THR A 270 -5.28 11.23 -4.17
CA THR A 270 -5.58 12.11 -5.29
C THR A 270 -6.28 11.40 -6.43
N GLY A 271 -6.33 10.06 -6.42
CA GLY A 271 -7.02 9.23 -7.41
C GLY A 271 -6.08 8.45 -8.33
N LEU A 272 -4.76 8.57 -8.15
CA LEU A 272 -3.76 7.89 -8.97
C LEU A 272 -2.50 7.64 -8.14
N SER A 273 -2.12 6.37 -8.00
CA SER A 273 -0.88 5.97 -7.34
C SER A 273 0.29 5.82 -8.32
N ILE A 274 1.50 5.66 -7.79
CA ILE A 274 2.70 5.36 -8.58
C ILE A 274 3.64 4.45 -7.79
N PHE A 275 4.35 3.55 -8.49
CA PHE A 275 5.35 2.69 -7.87
C PHE A 275 6.63 3.49 -7.53
N PHE A 276 6.91 3.64 -6.24
CA PHE A 276 8.08 4.32 -5.67
C PHE A 276 8.68 3.52 -4.50
N PRO A 277 9.64 2.63 -4.77
CA PRO A 277 10.46 2.05 -3.72
C PRO A 277 11.46 3.09 -3.21
N ALA A 278 11.44 3.39 -1.91
CA ALA A 278 12.32 4.38 -1.30
C ALA A 278 13.81 4.00 -1.38
N GLU A 279 14.11 2.69 -1.44
CA GLU A 279 15.45 2.12 -1.53
C GLU A 279 15.50 0.94 -2.49
N SER A 280 16.68 0.66 -3.05
CA SER A 280 16.86 -0.45 -4.00
C SER A 280 16.88 -1.82 -3.32
N SER A 281 17.27 -1.87 -2.04
CA SER A 281 17.26 -3.07 -1.19
C SER A 281 15.87 -3.70 -1.11
N TYR A 282 14.81 -2.88 -0.97
CA TYR A 282 13.44 -3.38 -0.84
C TYR A 282 12.91 -4.08 -2.10
N VAL A 283 13.52 -3.83 -3.26
CA VAL A 283 13.01 -4.28 -4.57
C VAL A 283 14.09 -4.92 -5.44
N GLU A 284 15.16 -5.45 -4.85
CA GLU A 284 16.29 -6.00 -5.61
C GLU A 284 15.84 -7.07 -6.63
N GLU A 285 14.87 -7.91 -6.25
CA GLU A 285 14.33 -8.98 -7.09
C GLU A 285 13.34 -8.47 -8.16
N SER A 286 12.50 -7.49 -7.83
CA SER A 286 11.39 -7.03 -8.67
C SER A 286 11.78 -5.89 -9.62
N LEU A 287 12.77 -5.06 -9.27
CA LEU A 287 13.22 -3.90 -10.04
C LEU A 287 13.65 -4.23 -11.49
N PRO A 288 14.33 -5.36 -11.78
CA PRO A 288 14.61 -5.76 -13.16
C PRO A 288 13.36 -6.02 -14.01
N TYR A 289 12.28 -6.55 -13.41
CA TYR A 289 11.02 -6.80 -14.09
C TYR A 289 10.31 -5.49 -14.40
N TYR A 290 10.26 -4.58 -13.41
CA TYR A 290 9.75 -3.24 -13.60
C TYR A 290 10.48 -2.52 -14.74
N ARG A 291 11.82 -2.48 -14.74
CA ARG A 291 12.62 -1.90 -15.84
C ARG A 291 12.35 -2.53 -17.20
N ASN A 292 12.02 -3.82 -17.26
CA ASN A 292 11.69 -4.49 -18.52
C ASN A 292 10.30 -4.09 -19.02
N LEU A 293 9.31 -3.94 -18.12
CA LEU A 293 7.98 -3.42 -18.45
C LEU A 293 8.09 -2.06 -19.14
N THR A 294 8.94 -1.19 -18.63
CA THR A 294 9.04 0.21 -19.09
C THR A 294 9.78 0.38 -20.42
N GLN A 295 10.48 -0.66 -20.87
CA GLN A 295 11.21 -0.70 -22.14
C GLN A 295 10.38 -1.28 -23.29
N GLN A 296 9.13 -1.69 -23.05
CA GLN A 296 8.24 -2.20 -24.08
C GLN A 296 7.68 -1.05 -24.93
N THR A 297 7.70 -1.19 -26.25
CA THR A 297 7.33 -0.10 -27.17
C THR A 297 5.88 0.37 -27.07
N ASP A 298 5.01 -0.49 -26.53
CA ASP A 298 3.57 -0.26 -26.47
C ASP A 298 3.10 0.13 -25.05
N ILE A 299 3.97 0.04 -24.03
CA ILE A 299 3.74 0.54 -22.66
C ILE A 299 4.98 1.36 -22.25
N ASP A 300 5.07 2.60 -22.75
CA ASP A 300 6.23 3.47 -22.56
C ASP A 300 5.99 4.62 -21.56
N PHE A 301 6.28 4.38 -20.29
CA PHE A 301 6.39 5.40 -19.26
C PHE A 301 7.85 5.70 -18.87
N THR A 302 8.78 5.58 -19.82
CA THR A 302 10.25 5.62 -19.65
C THR A 302 10.76 6.75 -18.75
N GLN A 303 10.09 7.90 -18.71
CA GLN A 303 10.57 9.05 -17.94
C GLN A 303 10.45 8.88 -16.43
N TRP A 304 9.37 8.23 -15.95
CA TRP A 304 9.28 7.86 -14.55
C TRP A 304 10.34 6.83 -14.18
N SER A 305 10.55 5.83 -15.05
CA SER A 305 11.55 4.79 -14.84
C SER A 305 12.97 5.35 -14.81
N ASN A 306 13.28 6.30 -15.68
CA ASN A 306 14.56 6.99 -15.69
C ASN A 306 14.76 7.79 -14.40
N PHE A 307 13.74 8.54 -13.98
CA PHE A 307 13.79 9.29 -12.72
C PHE A 307 14.02 8.35 -11.53
N LEU A 308 13.26 7.26 -11.44
CA LEU A 308 13.40 6.27 -10.36
C LEU A 308 14.80 5.62 -10.38
N ASP A 309 15.30 5.24 -11.54
CA ASP A 309 16.66 4.68 -11.69
C ASP A 309 17.74 5.68 -11.26
N GLU A 310 17.60 6.95 -11.64
CA GLU A 310 18.51 8.03 -11.25
C GLU A 310 18.45 8.31 -9.74
N TYR A 311 17.25 8.31 -9.15
CA TYR A 311 17.01 8.47 -7.72
C TYR A 311 17.69 7.35 -6.91
N LEU A 312 17.36 6.09 -7.22
CA LEU A 312 17.92 4.93 -6.51
C LEU A 312 19.44 4.87 -6.67
N THR A 313 19.95 5.14 -7.89
CA THR A 313 21.40 5.18 -8.15
C THR A 313 22.08 6.31 -7.37
N ALA A 314 21.45 7.47 -7.24
CA ALA A 314 21.99 8.59 -6.48
C ALA A 314 22.09 8.24 -4.98
N GLY A 315 21.07 7.57 -4.43
CA GLY A 315 21.07 7.08 -3.04
C GLY A 315 22.21 6.10 -2.77
N GLU A 316 22.39 5.10 -3.62
CA GLU A 316 23.51 4.14 -3.53
C GLU A 316 24.90 4.79 -3.65
N GLN A 317 25.00 5.96 -4.27
CA GLN A 317 26.26 6.68 -4.53
C GLN A 317 26.56 7.78 -3.51
N ILE A 318 25.72 7.97 -2.48
CA ILE A 318 26.02 8.87 -1.37
C ILE A 318 27.37 8.49 -0.79
N GLN A 319 28.24 9.48 -0.64
CA GLN A 319 29.59 9.25 -0.12
C GLN A 319 29.51 9.04 1.38
N THR A 320 30.25 8.06 1.92
CA THR A 320 30.33 7.78 3.37
C THR A 320 30.65 9.00 4.24
N ALA A 321 31.31 10.02 3.69
CA ALA A 321 31.58 11.27 4.42
C ALA A 321 30.36 12.18 4.58
N SER A 322 29.27 11.88 3.89
CA SER A 322 27.99 12.59 3.88
C SER A 322 26.85 11.77 4.50
N TYR A 323 27.13 10.56 5.01
CA TYR A 323 26.17 9.80 5.79
C TYR A 323 25.80 10.59 7.04
N PRO A 324 24.57 10.41 7.58
CA PRO A 324 24.19 10.94 8.87
C PRO A 324 25.18 10.49 9.94
N ILE A 325 25.50 11.42 10.85
CA ILE A 325 26.31 11.15 12.03
C ILE A 325 25.67 11.93 13.18
N ILE A 326 25.20 11.22 14.19
CA ILE A 326 24.62 11.80 15.40
C ILE A 326 25.77 12.30 16.30
N ASP A 327 25.70 13.56 16.73
CA ASP A 327 26.54 14.05 17.82
C ASP A 327 26.02 13.43 19.12
N GLN A 328 26.61 12.29 19.50
CA GLN A 328 26.23 11.52 20.68
C GLN A 328 26.33 12.33 21.99
N ASP A 329 27.17 13.38 22.04
CA ASP A 329 27.27 14.27 23.22
C ASP A 329 26.11 15.28 23.28
N SER A 330 25.37 15.47 22.18
CA SER A 330 24.23 16.38 22.07
C SER A 330 22.90 15.74 22.44
N VAL A 331 22.81 14.40 22.43
CA VAL A 331 21.58 13.67 22.69
C VAL A 331 21.14 13.87 24.14
N VAL A 332 19.92 14.35 24.31
CA VAL A 332 19.28 14.59 25.61
C VAL A 332 17.89 14.00 25.63
N ASN A 333 17.43 13.65 26.83
CA ASN A 333 16.02 13.37 27.08
C ASN A 333 15.54 14.21 28.27
N ASP A 334 14.24 14.48 28.31
CA ASP A 334 13.59 15.19 29.40
C ASP A 334 12.92 14.26 30.43
N PHE A 335 13.22 12.96 30.35
CA PHE A 335 12.57 11.92 31.15
C PHE A 335 12.98 11.94 32.63
N ASP A 336 11.96 11.95 33.49
CA ASP A 336 12.06 11.70 34.92
C ASP A 336 11.14 10.54 35.28
N SER A 337 11.70 9.39 35.63
CA SER A 337 10.94 8.16 35.87
C SER A 337 9.97 8.24 37.06
N GLU A 338 10.02 9.28 37.90
CA GLU A 338 9.05 9.48 38.97
C GLU A 338 7.87 10.39 38.56
N THR A 339 7.98 11.13 37.45
CA THR A 339 7.03 12.19 37.11
C THR A 339 6.60 12.30 35.65
N SER A 340 7.35 11.71 34.72
CA SER A 340 7.06 11.74 33.29
C SER A 340 6.20 10.54 32.90
N GLU A 341 5.18 10.78 32.07
CA GLU A 341 4.37 9.73 31.44
C GLU A 341 4.94 9.37 30.04
N ASP A 342 5.71 10.29 29.47
CA ASP A 342 6.37 10.21 28.17
C ASP A 342 7.87 10.55 28.26
N ILE A 343 8.63 10.14 27.25
CA ILE A 343 10.03 10.54 27.05
C ILE A 343 10.15 11.27 25.71
N MET A 344 10.60 12.53 25.76
CA MET A 344 11.06 13.23 24.57
C MET A 344 12.57 13.12 24.47
N ILE A 345 13.04 12.67 23.31
CA ILE A 345 14.46 12.54 22.98
C ILE A 345 14.76 13.54 21.88
N SER A 346 15.84 14.29 22.02
CA SER A 346 16.32 15.16 20.96
C SER A 346 17.84 15.22 20.90
N GLY A 347 18.36 15.58 19.74
CA GLY A 347 19.79 15.66 19.50
C GLY A 347 20.10 16.45 18.24
N PHE A 348 21.39 16.52 17.92
CA PHE A 348 21.90 17.16 16.72
C PHE A 348 22.79 16.20 15.93
N LEU A 349 22.78 16.37 14.62
CA LEU A 349 23.72 15.75 13.71
C LEU A 349 25.00 16.59 13.62
N GLU A 350 26.12 15.92 13.34
CA GLU A 350 27.40 16.60 13.13
C GLU A 350 27.32 17.56 11.92
N PRO A 351 28.02 18.71 11.95
CA PRO A 351 27.95 19.67 10.84
C PRO A 351 28.37 19.08 9.50
N GLY A 352 27.46 19.12 8.52
CA GLY A 352 27.69 18.63 7.15
C GLY A 352 27.34 17.16 6.92
N THR A 353 26.64 16.53 7.87
CA THR A 353 26.17 15.14 7.76
C THR A 353 24.65 15.05 7.62
N TYR A 354 23.96 16.16 7.41
CA TYR A 354 22.48 16.20 7.41
C TYR A 354 21.87 16.71 6.10
N ASP A 355 22.70 16.98 5.09
CA ASP A 355 22.24 17.47 3.78
C ASP A 355 21.38 16.43 3.02
N ASN A 356 21.57 15.13 3.31
CA ASN A 356 20.84 14.04 2.64
C ASN A 356 19.81 13.36 3.54
N VAL A 357 19.62 13.84 4.78
CA VAL A 357 18.71 13.20 5.75
C VAL A 357 17.28 13.32 5.28
N ALA A 358 16.58 12.19 5.29
CA ALA A 358 15.22 12.06 4.80
C ALA A 358 14.25 11.62 5.90
N GLU A 359 14.72 10.81 6.85
CA GLU A 359 13.86 10.15 7.83
C GLU A 359 14.53 10.06 9.20
N VAL A 360 13.70 10.06 10.24
CA VAL A 360 14.06 9.69 11.60
C VAL A 360 13.04 8.67 12.04
N ILE A 361 13.49 7.50 12.48
CA ILE A 361 12.62 6.43 12.97
C ILE A 361 13.06 6.08 14.38
N MET A 362 12.10 5.97 15.28
CA MET A 362 12.32 5.52 16.64
C MET A 362 11.77 4.10 16.78
N TYR A 363 12.65 3.17 17.12
CA TYR A 363 12.32 1.81 17.49
C TYR A 363 12.36 1.69 19.00
N TYR A 364 11.33 1.12 19.60
CA TYR A 364 11.28 0.88 21.04
C TYR A 364 11.12 -0.62 21.32
N GLY A 365 11.94 -1.11 22.24
CA GLY A 365 12.03 -2.53 22.56
C GLY A 365 12.17 -2.79 24.05
N VAL A 366 11.84 -4.02 24.43
CA VAL A 366 11.93 -4.54 25.80
C VAL A 366 12.98 -5.62 25.87
N ILE A 367 13.77 -5.61 26.94
CA ILE A 367 14.72 -6.69 27.21
C ILE A 367 14.04 -7.71 28.10
N ASP A 368 13.84 -8.93 27.59
CA ASP A 368 13.21 -10.00 28.36
C ASP A 368 14.14 -10.40 29.53
N PRO A 369 13.69 -10.27 30.79
CA PRO A 369 14.49 -10.64 31.96
C PRO A 369 14.78 -12.15 32.06
N ALA A 370 14.11 -13.01 31.29
CA ALA A 370 14.28 -14.45 31.31
C ALA A 370 15.55 -14.90 30.57
N ASP A 371 15.88 -14.27 29.45
CA ASP A 371 16.97 -14.67 28.56
C ASP A 371 17.93 -13.53 28.17
N ASP A 372 17.63 -12.27 28.55
CA ASP A 372 18.40 -11.06 28.24
C ASP A 372 18.33 -10.68 26.74
N THR A 373 17.34 -11.20 26.00
CA THR A 373 17.10 -10.90 24.59
C THR A 373 16.32 -9.59 24.42
N LEU A 374 16.67 -8.79 23.42
CA LEU A 374 15.94 -7.58 23.04
C LEU A 374 14.87 -7.91 22.00
N TYR A 375 13.65 -7.48 22.28
CA TYR A 375 12.53 -7.52 21.34
C TYR A 375 12.03 -6.10 21.08
N TYR A 376 12.07 -5.64 19.83
CA TYR A 376 11.37 -4.43 19.43
C TYR A 376 9.88 -4.72 19.29
N ILE A 377 9.09 -3.80 19.85
CA ILE A 377 7.63 -3.94 20.04
C ILE A 377 6.87 -2.83 19.30
N GLY A 378 7.58 -1.97 18.57
CA GLY A 378 6.96 -0.99 17.70
C GLY A 378 7.97 0.04 17.19
N GLU A 379 7.45 0.86 16.28
CA GLU A 379 8.17 1.98 15.66
C GLU A 379 7.27 3.20 15.52
N GLU A 380 7.89 4.37 15.53
CA GLU A 380 7.24 5.66 15.27
C GLU A 380 8.18 6.60 14.53
N TYR A 381 7.64 7.45 13.67
CA TYR A 381 8.41 8.49 13.00
C TYR A 381 8.81 9.61 13.96
N GLY A 382 10.09 9.98 13.90
CA GLY A 382 10.62 11.20 14.51
C GLY A 382 10.51 12.41 13.59
N ALA A 383 10.88 13.57 14.13
CA ALA A 383 11.02 14.81 13.40
C ALA A 383 12.51 15.15 13.21
N PHE A 384 12.82 15.85 12.12
CA PHE A 384 14.13 16.49 11.93
C PHE A 384 13.99 17.86 11.26
N ASP A 385 15.04 18.66 11.39
CA ASP A 385 15.20 19.94 10.75
C ASP A 385 16.48 19.94 9.89
N ALA A 386 16.30 19.90 8.57
CA ALA A 386 17.38 19.88 7.60
C ALA A 386 18.26 21.15 7.62
N GLU A 387 17.78 22.29 8.17
CA GLU A 387 18.57 23.51 8.26
C GLU A 387 19.53 23.49 9.46
N THR A 388 19.08 22.89 10.56
CA THR A 388 19.79 22.92 11.85
C THR A 388 20.50 21.62 12.20
N GLY A 389 20.09 20.50 11.57
CA GLY A 389 20.52 19.15 11.91
C GLY A 389 19.91 18.64 13.22
N GLU A 390 18.89 19.31 13.76
CA GLU A 390 18.16 18.87 14.96
C GLU A 390 17.25 17.69 14.60
N PHE A 391 17.17 16.70 15.48
CA PHE A 391 16.19 15.63 15.40
C PHE A 391 15.53 15.38 16.76
N GLY A 392 14.36 14.75 16.75
CA GLY A 392 13.74 14.28 17.98
C GLY A 392 12.60 13.29 17.75
N ALA A 393 12.27 12.56 18.81
CA ALA A 393 11.21 11.56 18.87
C ALA A 393 10.57 11.56 20.25
N VAL A 394 9.34 11.04 20.35
CA VAL A 394 8.58 10.95 21.59
C VAL A 394 8.03 9.54 21.74
N TYR A 395 8.15 8.96 22.93
CA TYR A 395 7.55 7.68 23.27
C TYR A 395 6.80 7.78 24.60
N ASP A 396 5.63 7.18 24.70
CA ASP A 396 4.77 7.23 25.90
C ASP A 396 4.83 5.95 26.76
N PHE A 397 5.79 5.06 26.49
CA PHE A 397 5.91 3.75 27.14
C PHE A 397 4.68 2.85 26.97
N SER A 398 3.89 3.06 25.92
CA SER A 398 2.80 2.17 25.59
C SER A 398 3.27 0.94 24.80
N ILE A 399 2.56 -0.16 24.99
CA ILE A 399 2.70 -1.40 24.21
C ILE A 399 1.31 -1.89 23.82
N LEU A 400 1.19 -2.37 22.59
CA LEU A 400 -0.02 -3.03 22.11
C LEU A 400 -0.07 -4.48 22.59
N SER A 401 -1.21 -4.89 23.12
CA SER A 401 -1.57 -6.30 23.27
C SER A 401 -2.85 -6.63 22.51
N ILE A 402 -2.93 -7.87 22.04
CA ILE A 402 -4.12 -8.46 21.41
C ILE A 402 -4.59 -9.62 22.29
N SER A 403 -5.88 -9.66 22.58
CA SER A 403 -6.52 -10.72 23.37
C SER A 403 -7.74 -11.28 22.65
N ASP A 404 -7.96 -12.60 22.75
CA ASP A 404 -9.20 -13.26 22.31
C ASP A 404 -10.19 -13.49 23.47
N GLY A 405 -9.90 -12.92 24.64
CA GLY A 405 -10.65 -13.09 25.88
C GLY A 405 -10.25 -14.32 26.73
N GLU A 406 -9.43 -15.23 26.20
CA GLU A 406 -8.80 -16.32 26.95
C GLU A 406 -7.31 -16.06 27.18
N ASP A 407 -6.60 -15.68 26.13
CA ASP A 407 -5.18 -15.39 26.09
C ASP A 407 -4.93 -13.93 25.67
N GLU A 408 -3.75 -13.40 25.98
CA GLU A 408 -3.31 -12.04 25.65
C GLU A 408 -1.83 -12.07 25.27
N ILE A 409 -1.49 -11.52 24.12
CA ILE A 409 -0.13 -11.52 23.55
C ILE A 409 0.25 -10.09 23.15
N TYR A 410 1.48 -9.68 23.44
CA TYR A 410 2.01 -8.39 23.00
C TYR A 410 2.33 -8.40 21.51
N ALA A 411 2.18 -7.26 20.85
CA ALA A 411 2.33 -7.14 19.41
C ALA A 411 3.24 -5.98 19.05
N TYR A 412 3.95 -6.11 17.92
CA TYR A 412 4.58 -4.97 17.26
C TYR A 412 3.51 -3.99 16.77
N ALA A 413 3.75 -2.69 16.90
CA ALA A 413 2.89 -1.65 16.34
C ALA A 413 3.70 -0.68 15.47
N ASP A 414 3.36 -0.59 14.18
CA ASP A 414 3.69 0.54 13.31
C ASP A 414 2.49 1.48 13.34
N LEU A 415 2.66 2.69 13.88
CA LEU A 415 1.55 3.62 14.13
C LEU A 415 1.80 5.01 13.58
N TRP A 416 0.72 5.64 13.13
CA TRP A 416 0.76 7.03 12.66
C TRP A 416 -0.59 7.71 12.83
N TRP A 417 -0.55 9.04 12.80
CA TRP A 417 -1.70 9.90 13.03
C TRP A 417 -2.10 10.60 11.75
N GLU A 418 -3.39 10.64 11.50
CA GLU A 418 -3.99 11.43 10.42
C GLU A 418 -5.09 12.33 10.98
N TYR A 419 -5.22 13.50 10.36
CA TYR A 419 -6.25 14.46 10.75
C TYR A 419 -7.39 14.41 9.74
N ASP A 420 -8.58 14.04 10.21
CA ASP A 420 -9.78 14.03 9.41
C ASP A 420 -10.38 15.45 9.38
N GLU A 421 -10.26 16.13 8.24
CA GLU A 421 -10.79 17.49 8.08
C GLU A 421 -12.33 17.53 8.08
N GLU A 422 -13.00 16.45 7.66
CA GLU A 422 -14.46 16.39 7.59
C GLU A 422 -15.10 16.28 8.96
N THR A 423 -14.51 15.44 9.82
CA THR A 423 -15.00 15.21 11.19
C THR A 423 -14.33 16.10 12.23
N ASN A 424 -13.18 16.71 11.90
CA ASN A 424 -12.33 17.48 12.81
C ASN A 424 -11.82 16.61 13.98
N GLU A 425 -11.39 15.38 13.66
CA GLU A 425 -10.88 14.39 14.61
C GLU A 425 -9.46 13.97 14.25
N GLU A 426 -8.66 13.64 15.27
CA GLU A 426 -7.38 12.94 15.08
C GLU A 426 -7.66 11.44 15.09
N LEU A 427 -7.23 10.77 14.03
CA LEU A 427 -7.35 9.34 13.83
C LEU A 427 -5.98 8.70 14.00
N LEU A 428 -5.93 7.60 14.73
CA LEU A 428 -4.74 6.75 14.86
C LEU A 428 -4.93 5.54 13.96
N PHE A 429 -3.92 5.28 13.15
CA PHE A 429 -3.82 4.07 12.35
C PHE A 429 -2.66 3.22 12.88
N ILE A 430 -2.88 1.91 12.92
CA ILE A 430 -1.91 0.94 13.43
C ILE A 430 -1.89 -0.25 12.48
N ASP A 431 -0.71 -0.60 12.00
CA ASP A 431 -0.47 -1.84 11.29
C ASP A 431 0.30 -2.82 12.20
N VAL A 432 -0.23 -4.03 12.31
CA VAL A 432 0.28 -5.08 13.19
C VAL A 432 0.62 -6.30 12.36
N PRO A 433 1.90 -6.73 12.31
CA PRO A 433 2.29 -7.94 11.62
C PRO A 433 1.90 -9.16 12.46
N LEU A 434 1.29 -10.14 11.81
CA LEU A 434 0.79 -11.37 12.43
C LEU A 434 1.13 -12.59 11.56
N THR A 435 1.15 -13.77 12.16
CA THR A 435 1.04 -15.05 11.46
C THR A 435 -0.35 -15.65 11.66
N TYR A 436 -0.86 -16.32 10.63
CA TYR A 436 -2.15 -16.99 10.62
C TYR A 436 -2.00 -18.46 10.22
N VAL A 437 -2.64 -19.35 10.98
CA VAL A 437 -2.72 -20.78 10.66
C VAL A 437 -4.19 -21.21 10.58
N PRO A 438 -4.69 -21.59 9.39
CA PRO A 438 -6.06 -22.08 9.27
C PRO A 438 -6.23 -23.46 9.92
N PRO A 439 -7.45 -23.83 10.35
CA PRO A 439 -7.70 -25.04 11.14
C PRO A 439 -7.22 -26.35 10.49
N ASP A 440 -7.20 -26.39 9.16
CA ASP A 440 -6.79 -27.56 8.38
C ASP A 440 -5.27 -27.68 8.19
N GLU A 441 -4.52 -26.62 8.52
CA GLU A 441 -3.05 -26.58 8.45
C GLU A 441 -2.37 -26.68 9.82
N VAL A 442 -3.13 -26.63 10.93
CA VAL A 442 -2.60 -26.72 12.30
C VAL A 442 -1.70 -27.94 12.54
N ASP A 443 -2.01 -29.06 11.89
CA ASP A 443 -1.28 -30.33 12.03
C ASP A 443 -0.30 -30.58 10.84
N THR A 444 -0.09 -29.61 9.94
CA THR A 444 0.86 -29.74 8.81
C THR A 444 2.24 -29.19 9.16
N ASP A 445 3.21 -29.42 8.29
CA ASP A 445 4.55 -28.83 8.38
C ASP A 445 4.65 -27.54 7.52
N ASP A 446 3.51 -27.01 7.07
CA ASP A 446 3.45 -25.80 6.23
C ASP A 446 3.71 -24.57 7.10
N PRO A 447 4.44 -23.56 6.60
CA PRO A 447 4.67 -22.33 7.36
C PRO A 447 3.34 -21.58 7.56
N PRO A 448 3.19 -20.84 8.67
CA PRO A 448 2.07 -19.91 8.84
C PRO A 448 2.02 -18.87 7.71
N HIS A 449 0.83 -18.40 7.40
CA HIS A 449 0.61 -17.30 6.45
C HIS A 449 0.92 -15.97 7.12
N GLU A 450 1.67 -15.11 6.45
CA GLU A 450 1.87 -13.73 6.92
C GLU A 450 0.61 -12.91 6.63
N VAL A 451 0.10 -12.24 7.67
CA VAL A 451 -1.05 -11.33 7.55
C VAL A 451 -0.75 -10.06 8.32
N VAL A 452 -1.28 -8.93 7.85
CA VAL A 452 -1.21 -7.65 8.57
C VAL A 452 -2.61 -7.27 9.01
N LEU A 453 -2.74 -6.91 10.28
CA LEU A 453 -3.94 -6.28 10.81
C LEU A 453 -3.78 -4.77 10.71
N SER A 454 -4.70 -4.11 10.01
CA SER A 454 -4.82 -2.65 9.97
C SER A 454 -5.99 -2.20 10.83
N LEU A 455 -5.71 -1.35 11.82
CA LEU A 455 -6.68 -0.78 12.75
C LEU A 455 -6.84 0.71 12.50
N GLY A 456 -8.09 1.19 12.57
CA GLY A 456 -8.43 2.60 12.62
C GLY A 456 -9.10 2.94 13.95
N VAL A 457 -8.54 3.88 14.70
CA VAL A 457 -9.01 4.30 16.02
C VAL A 457 -9.34 5.79 16.03
N SER A 458 -10.52 6.15 16.52
CA SER A 458 -10.91 7.55 16.72
C SER A 458 -10.96 7.91 18.20
N PHE A 459 -10.47 9.11 18.51
CA PHE A 459 -10.46 9.64 19.88
C PHE A 459 -11.44 10.81 19.94
N GLY A 460 -12.70 10.52 20.30
CA GLY A 460 -13.70 11.56 20.59
C GLY A 460 -13.38 12.31 21.90
N GLU A 461 -14.36 12.45 22.81
CA GLU A 461 -14.12 13.04 24.14
C GLU A 461 -13.64 12.02 25.21
N GLY A 462 -13.24 10.79 24.82
CA GLY A 462 -13.06 9.66 25.74
C GLY A 462 -12.01 8.63 25.31
N GLU A 463 -12.22 7.36 25.69
CA GLU A 463 -11.40 6.22 25.28
C GLU A 463 -11.49 6.04 23.75
N GLY A 464 -10.40 5.59 23.13
CA GLY A 464 -10.36 5.35 21.68
C GLY A 464 -11.38 4.30 21.25
N GLU A 465 -12.12 4.57 20.18
CA GLU A 465 -13.09 3.66 19.57
C GLU A 465 -12.52 3.12 18.27
N ILE A 466 -12.42 1.79 18.15
CA ILE A 466 -12.03 1.14 16.89
C ILE A 466 -13.20 1.28 15.93
N PHE A 467 -12.97 1.97 14.82
CA PHE A 467 -13.94 2.12 13.74
C PHE A 467 -13.58 1.28 12.50
N SER A 468 -12.38 0.70 12.48
CA SER A 468 -11.89 -0.17 11.40
C SER A 468 -11.00 -1.28 11.94
N GLU A 469 -11.25 -2.49 11.46
CA GLU A 469 -10.46 -3.69 11.73
C GLU A 469 -10.45 -4.55 10.45
N ILE A 470 -9.30 -4.59 9.77
CA ILE A 470 -9.15 -5.27 8.49
C ILE A 470 -7.86 -6.08 8.50
N PHE A 471 -7.92 -7.31 8.01
CA PHE A 471 -6.76 -8.17 7.86
C PHE A 471 -6.42 -8.25 6.37
N TYR A 472 -5.15 -8.05 6.02
CA TYR A 472 -4.65 -8.20 4.65
C TYR A 472 -3.59 -9.28 4.59
N GLN A 473 -3.45 -9.88 3.42
CA GLN A 473 -2.43 -10.88 3.12
C GLN A 473 -1.86 -10.64 1.72
N VAL A 474 -0.63 -11.09 1.55
CA VAL A 474 0.04 -11.19 0.26
C VAL A 474 0.28 -12.66 -0.01
N ASP A 475 -0.15 -13.16 -1.17
CA ASP A 475 0.13 -14.54 -1.54
C ASP A 475 1.58 -14.75 -1.97
N ASP A 476 1.98 -16.01 -2.17
CA ASP A 476 3.32 -16.39 -2.65
C ASP A 476 3.73 -15.76 -4.00
N TYR A 477 2.79 -15.10 -4.68
CA TYR A 477 2.93 -14.49 -6.00
C TYR A 477 2.87 -12.95 -5.95
N GLY A 478 2.87 -12.37 -4.75
CA GLY A 478 2.88 -10.92 -4.54
C GLY A 478 1.52 -10.25 -4.76
N GLN A 479 0.42 -11.02 -4.82
CA GLN A 479 -0.92 -10.49 -5.02
C GLN A 479 -1.57 -10.15 -3.69
N TRP A 480 -2.20 -8.98 -3.64
CA TRP A 480 -2.77 -8.43 -2.42
C TRP A 480 -4.26 -8.71 -2.28
N SER A 481 -4.69 -8.97 -1.04
CA SER A 481 -6.08 -9.25 -0.74
C SER A 481 -6.45 -9.00 0.73
N GLU A 482 -7.76 -8.82 0.98
CA GLU A 482 -8.29 -8.98 2.33
C GLU A 482 -8.25 -10.45 2.76
N ALA A 483 -7.61 -10.72 3.89
CA ALA A 483 -7.53 -12.05 4.48
C ALA A 483 -8.86 -12.45 5.13
N THR A 484 -9.40 -13.62 4.75
CA THR A 484 -10.58 -14.19 5.42
C THR A 484 -10.15 -15.17 6.49
N LEU A 485 -10.21 -14.73 7.75
CA LEU A 485 -9.86 -15.56 8.90
C LEU A 485 -10.96 -16.57 9.24
N ASN A 486 -10.57 -17.81 9.50
CA ASN A 486 -11.46 -18.83 10.05
C ASN A 486 -11.42 -18.77 11.58
N PRO A 487 -12.55 -18.55 12.28
CA PRO A 487 -12.60 -18.47 13.74
C PRO A 487 -12.03 -19.67 14.51
N ASP A 488 -11.97 -20.86 13.88
CA ASP A 488 -11.38 -22.07 14.48
C ASP A 488 -9.86 -22.15 14.26
N GLY A 489 -9.26 -21.17 13.57
CA GLY A 489 -7.82 -21.07 13.30
C GLY A 489 -7.10 -20.26 14.37
N TYR A 490 -5.81 -20.02 14.16
CA TYR A 490 -4.96 -19.35 15.13
C TYR A 490 -4.21 -18.15 14.55
N LEU A 491 -4.05 -17.10 15.36
CA LEU A 491 -3.23 -15.93 15.11
C LEU A 491 -2.09 -15.85 16.12
N ASN A 492 -0.94 -15.35 15.67
CA ASN A 492 0.16 -14.96 16.55
C ASN A 492 0.70 -13.60 16.13
N PRO A 493 0.72 -12.60 17.03
CA PRO A 493 1.40 -11.35 16.73
C PRO A 493 2.90 -11.54 16.58
N LEU A 494 3.51 -10.78 15.68
CA LEU A 494 4.95 -10.76 15.47
C LEU A 494 5.60 -9.62 16.26
N VAL A 495 6.86 -9.82 16.61
CA VAL A 495 7.80 -8.82 17.14
C VAL A 495 9.15 -8.97 16.44
N GLN A 496 10.00 -7.97 16.50
CA GLN A 496 11.37 -8.08 15.97
C GLN A 496 12.34 -8.46 17.08
N MET A 497 13.02 -9.58 16.94
CA MET A 497 14.05 -10.05 17.86
C MET A 497 15.44 -9.66 17.37
N TRP A 498 16.25 -9.08 18.26
CA TRP A 498 17.66 -8.81 17.98
C TRP A 498 18.50 -10.10 18.04
N ASP A 499 19.26 -10.37 16.98
CA ASP A 499 20.24 -11.47 16.93
C ASP A 499 21.67 -10.94 17.13
N GLU A 500 22.29 -11.32 18.26
CA GLU A 500 23.67 -10.92 18.55
C GLU A 500 24.72 -11.48 17.58
N GLU A 501 24.51 -12.66 16.98
CA GLU A 501 25.48 -13.27 16.06
C GLU A 501 25.39 -12.64 14.67
N ALA A 502 24.19 -12.38 14.18
CA ALA A 502 23.95 -11.72 12.90
C ALA A 502 24.19 -10.20 12.95
N GLN A 503 24.04 -9.59 14.15
CA GLN A 503 24.00 -8.13 14.33
C GLN A 503 22.86 -7.51 13.52
N ASP A 504 21.68 -8.11 13.62
CA ASP A 504 20.50 -7.81 12.80
C ASP A 504 19.21 -8.17 13.55
N VAL A 505 18.07 -7.71 13.04
CA VAL A 505 16.74 -8.02 13.58
C VAL A 505 15.99 -9.01 12.70
N TYR A 506 15.16 -9.86 13.31
CA TYR A 506 14.30 -10.80 12.59
C TYR A 506 12.89 -10.83 13.18
N TRP A 507 11.89 -10.95 12.32
CA TRP A 507 10.50 -11.18 12.75
C TRP A 507 10.34 -12.56 13.38
N VAL A 508 9.74 -12.61 14.55
CA VAL A 508 9.43 -13.84 15.29
C VAL A 508 8.04 -13.76 15.90
N ASP A 509 7.41 -14.92 16.06
CA ASP A 509 6.21 -15.06 16.87
C ASP A 509 6.46 -14.52 18.29
N SER A 510 5.59 -13.61 18.75
CA SER A 510 5.66 -13.02 20.08
C SER A 510 5.46 -14.05 21.19
N SER A 511 4.79 -15.16 20.88
CA SER A 511 4.66 -16.29 21.80
C SER A 511 4.89 -17.63 21.11
N GLU A 512 5.80 -18.45 21.66
CA GLU A 512 6.02 -19.83 21.14
C GLU A 512 4.92 -20.82 21.58
N ASP A 513 4.28 -20.56 22.74
CA ASP A 513 3.42 -21.53 23.43
C ASP A 513 1.95 -21.08 23.50
N THR A 514 1.65 -19.83 23.15
CA THR A 514 0.31 -19.23 23.26
C THR A 514 -0.09 -18.66 21.91
N TRP A 515 -1.31 -18.97 21.46
CA TRP A 515 -1.85 -18.51 20.19
C TRP A 515 -3.25 -17.97 20.45
N LEU A 516 -3.64 -16.93 19.72
CA LEU A 516 -4.98 -16.35 19.81
C LEU A 516 -5.91 -17.06 18.84
N TRP A 517 -7.20 -17.16 19.18
CA TRP A 517 -8.20 -17.55 18.20
C TRP A 517 -8.31 -16.51 17.08
N ALA A 518 -8.35 -16.97 15.83
CA ALA A 518 -8.51 -16.13 14.64
C ALA A 518 -9.98 -15.69 14.43
N ASP A 519 -10.66 -15.27 15.50
CA ASP A 519 -12.06 -14.80 15.48
C ASP A 519 -12.12 -13.29 15.76
N PRO A 520 -12.19 -12.45 14.70
CA PRO A 520 -12.40 -11.00 14.80
C PRO A 520 -13.48 -10.58 15.80
N ALA A 521 -14.54 -11.36 15.98
CA ALA A 521 -15.65 -10.99 16.86
C ALA A 521 -15.32 -11.02 18.36
N VAL A 522 -14.20 -11.62 18.76
CA VAL A 522 -13.75 -11.69 20.17
C VAL A 522 -12.41 -11.00 20.41
N LEU A 523 -11.71 -10.59 19.36
CA LEU A 523 -10.44 -9.90 19.48
C LEU A 523 -10.63 -8.54 20.19
N GLN A 524 -9.67 -8.22 21.05
CA GLN A 524 -9.60 -7.01 21.83
C GLN A 524 -8.18 -6.46 21.75
N TYR A 525 -8.07 -5.16 21.56
CA TYR A 525 -6.82 -4.46 21.38
C TYR A 525 -6.64 -3.47 22.51
N GLN A 526 -5.47 -3.50 23.14
CA GLN A 526 -5.19 -2.65 24.27
C GLN A 526 -3.80 -2.04 24.15
N PHE A 527 -3.75 -0.71 24.09
CA PHE A 527 -2.53 0.03 24.44
C PHE A 527 -2.48 0.15 25.95
N SER A 528 -1.45 -0.42 26.55
CA SER A 528 -1.19 -0.37 27.98
C SER A 528 0.19 0.21 28.24
N ALA A 529 0.33 0.93 29.36
CA ALA A 529 1.64 1.32 29.82
C ALA A 529 2.45 0.05 30.15
N LEU A 530 3.71 0.03 29.72
CA LEU A 530 4.66 -1.02 30.07
C LEU A 530 4.69 -1.22 31.59
N PRO A 531 4.88 -2.47 32.08
CA PRO A 531 5.04 -2.72 33.50
C PRO A 531 6.15 -1.85 34.08
N SER A 532 5.94 -1.26 35.25
CA SER A 532 6.94 -0.40 35.90
C SER A 532 8.26 -1.12 36.15
N GLU A 533 9.38 -0.41 35.99
CA GLU A 533 10.75 -0.95 36.07
C GLU A 533 11.11 -1.97 34.97
N THR A 534 10.35 -2.03 33.87
CA THR A 534 10.73 -2.80 32.66
C THR A 534 11.95 -2.16 32.02
N ASN A 535 12.92 -2.97 31.60
CA ASN A 535 14.11 -2.50 30.91
C ASN A 535 13.78 -2.22 29.44
N VAL A 536 13.78 -0.95 29.06
CA VAL A 536 13.40 -0.46 27.73
C VAL A 536 14.65 0.00 26.99
N MET A 537 14.79 -0.44 25.76
CA MET A 537 15.74 0.08 24.78
C MET A 537 14.98 0.96 23.79
N ILE A 538 15.44 2.18 23.59
CA ILE A 538 14.94 3.07 22.54
C ILE A 538 16.09 3.37 21.60
N ASP A 539 15.95 2.98 20.34
CA ASP A 539 16.89 3.26 19.28
C ASP A 539 16.29 4.29 18.34
N ILE A 540 17.01 5.40 18.15
CA ILE A 540 16.65 6.39 17.15
C ILE A 540 17.61 6.24 15.99
N GLU A 541 17.05 5.88 14.84
CA GLU A 541 17.72 5.88 13.56
C GLU A 541 17.54 7.22 12.86
N VAL A 542 18.60 7.75 12.29
CA VAL A 542 18.53 8.86 11.34
C VAL A 542 19.05 8.37 10.00
N LEU A 543 18.21 8.41 8.96
CA LEU A 543 18.49 7.86 7.64
C LEU A 543 18.67 8.97 6.60
N ASP A 544 19.65 8.79 5.72
CA ASP A 544 19.67 9.50 4.43
C ASP A 544 18.78 8.83 3.39
N PHE A 545 18.58 9.52 2.26
CA PHE A 545 17.69 8.98 1.24
C PHE A 545 18.18 7.71 0.52
N GLY A 546 19.45 7.34 0.69
CA GLY A 546 20.01 6.09 0.19
C GLY A 546 19.96 4.94 1.19
N GLY A 547 19.34 5.12 2.35
CA GLY A 547 19.26 4.10 3.40
C GLY A 547 20.51 3.99 4.26
N ASN A 548 21.45 4.93 4.16
CA ASN A 548 22.60 4.96 5.06
C ASN A 548 22.19 5.69 6.34
N SER A 549 22.51 5.10 7.49
CA SER A 549 22.05 5.62 8.77
C SER A 549 23.13 5.70 9.84
N ASP A 550 22.83 6.45 10.89
CA ASP A 550 23.51 6.39 12.18
C ASP A 550 22.45 6.35 13.30
N TRP A 551 22.86 5.84 14.46
CA TRP A 551 21.93 5.44 15.51
C TRP A 551 22.35 6.01 16.86
N THR A 552 21.37 6.26 17.72
CA THR A 552 21.61 6.48 19.15
C THR A 552 20.66 5.63 19.97
N SER A 553 21.20 5.04 21.04
CA SER A 553 20.48 4.08 21.87
C SER A 553 20.38 4.61 23.30
N LEU A 554 19.17 4.57 23.84
CA LEU A 554 18.90 4.86 25.24
C LEU A 554 18.41 3.58 25.94
N ASN A 555 19.03 3.26 27.06
CA ASN A 555 18.55 2.21 27.95
C ASN A 555 18.06 2.85 29.25
N LEU A 556 16.80 2.60 29.58
CA LEU A 556 16.14 3.15 30.76
C LEU A 556 15.09 2.18 31.30
N SER A 557 14.48 2.55 32.42
CA SER A 557 13.38 1.80 33.01
C SER A 557 12.08 2.55 32.80
N SER A 558 11.02 1.82 32.41
CA SER A 558 9.66 2.37 32.34
C SER A 558 9.20 2.90 33.72
N PRO A 559 8.36 3.96 33.73
CA PRO A 559 7.93 4.65 34.96
C PRO A 559 7.06 3.81 35.92
#